data_AF-A0A927T603-F1
#
_entry.id   AF-A0A927T603-F1
#
_cell.length_a   1.000
_cell.length_b   1.000
_cell.length_c   1.000
_cell.angle_alpha   90.00
_cell.angle_beta   90.00
_cell.angle_gamma   90.00
#
_symmetry.space_group_name_H-M   'P 1'
#
loop_
_entity.id
_entity.type
_entity.pdbx_description
1 polymer ?
#
loop_
_entity_poly.entity_id
_entity_poly.type
_entity_poly.pdbx_seq_one_letter_code
_entity_poly.pdbx_strand_id
1 'polypeptide(L)'
;MEWYEDRNKLAEAVQFVMQFSCCFGWTEFASDKTACCNYKEEDKNIPQGLKDAIKEYIGSLTVEQRSDLKREMALLIGEKFYIREATVVKVLSRILADGDMRENKRLLILSLVAQVNQRMELLEVLKAS
;
A
#
# COMPACT_ATOMS: atom_id res chain seq x y z
N MET A 1 19.82 12.69 -1.91
CA MET A 1 19.56 11.38 -2.53
C MET A 1 18.32 10.87 -1.85
N GLU A 2 17.24 10.79 -2.62
CA GLU A 2 15.95 10.32 -2.11
C GLU A 2 16.06 8.83 -1.76
N TRP A 3 15.38 8.38 -0.71
CA TRP A 3 15.54 7.02 -0.20
C TRP A 3 15.15 5.95 -1.23
N TYR A 4 14.20 6.27 -2.12
CA TYR A 4 13.70 5.38 -3.18
C TYR A 4 14.63 5.32 -4.41
N GLU A 5 15.68 6.14 -4.47
CA GLU A 5 16.73 6.04 -5.49
C GLU A 5 17.66 4.84 -5.23
N ASP A 6 17.70 4.35 -3.99
CA ASP A 6 18.34 3.07 -3.64
C ASP A 6 17.36 1.92 -3.91
N ARG A 7 17.68 1.12 -4.93
CA ARG A 7 16.85 -0.02 -5.36
C ARG A 7 16.61 -1.05 -4.26
N ASN A 8 17.58 -1.28 -3.38
CA ASN A 8 17.42 -2.24 -2.29
C ASN A 8 16.42 -1.71 -1.26
N LYS A 9 16.54 -0.43 -0.88
CA LYS A 9 15.60 0.22 0.03
C LYS A 9 14.18 0.25 -0.53
N LEU A 10 14.03 0.59 -1.81
CA LEU A 10 12.73 0.58 -2.47
C LEU A 10 12.11 -0.83 -2.48
N ALA A 11 12.90 -1.85 -2.83
CA ALA A 11 12.44 -3.23 -2.83
C ALA A 11 11.98 -3.70 -1.44
N GLU A 12 12.74 -3.39 -0.40
CA GLU A 12 12.39 -3.73 0.99
C GLU A 12 11.14 -2.98 1.46
N ALA A 13 10.97 -1.71 1.08
CA ALA A 13 9.76 -0.93 1.39
C ALA A 13 8.53 -1.50 0.68
N VAL A 14 8.64 -1.89 -0.60
CA VAL A 14 7.55 -2.55 -1.33
C VAL A 14 7.20 -3.89 -0.67
N GLN A 15 8.19 -4.72 -0.32
CA GLN A 15 7.93 -5.98 0.39
C GLN A 15 7.24 -5.76 1.73
N PHE A 16 7.64 -4.73 2.47
CA PHE A 16 6.98 -4.35 3.70
C PHE A 16 5.50 -4.00 3.47
N VAL A 17 5.21 -3.23 2.41
CA VAL A 17 3.82 -2.93 2.03
C VAL A 17 3.04 -4.20 1.74
N MET A 18 3.61 -5.15 1.00
CA MET A 18 2.93 -6.39 0.66
C MET A 18 2.62 -7.23 1.91
N GLN A 19 3.60 -7.39 2.81
CA GLN A 19 3.48 -8.21 4.01
C GLN A 19 2.42 -7.71 5.00
N PHE A 20 2.26 -6.40 5.13
CA PHE A 20 1.38 -5.82 6.16
C PHE A 20 0.12 -5.16 5.63
N SER A 21 -0.09 -5.23 4.32
CA SER A 21 -1.27 -4.72 3.60
C SER A 21 -2.62 -5.03 4.28
N CYS A 22 -2.84 -6.28 4.69
CA CYS A 22 -4.07 -6.73 5.34
C CYS A 22 -4.25 -6.20 6.77
N CYS A 23 -3.14 -5.89 7.45
CA CYS A 23 -3.16 -5.42 8.82
C CYS A 23 -3.51 -3.94 8.91
N PHE A 24 -3.17 -3.15 7.88
CA PHE A 24 -3.28 -1.70 7.91
C PHE A 24 -4.53 -1.12 7.26
N GLY A 25 -5.37 -1.95 6.61
CA GLY A 25 -6.55 -1.45 5.90
C GLY A 25 -6.18 -0.52 4.74
N TRP A 26 -4.97 -0.65 4.18
CA TRP A 26 -4.53 0.13 3.02
C TRP A 26 -5.41 -0.09 1.78
N THR A 27 -6.25 -1.12 1.82
CA THR A 27 -7.38 -1.36 0.92
C THR A 27 -8.26 -0.13 0.73
N GLU A 28 -8.48 0.65 1.79
CA GLU A 28 -9.32 1.85 1.76
C GLU A 28 -8.58 3.07 1.20
N PHE A 29 -7.27 3.22 1.47
CA PHE A 29 -6.47 4.33 0.93
C PHE A 29 -6.12 4.18 -0.56
N ALA A 30 -6.03 2.94 -1.02
CA ALA A 30 -5.59 2.62 -2.38
C ALA A 30 -6.71 2.67 -3.43
N SER A 31 -7.97 2.62 -2.99
CA SER A 31 -9.14 2.52 -3.87
C SER A 31 -9.73 3.89 -4.19
N ASP A 32 -9.90 4.18 -5.48
CA ASP A 32 -10.68 5.37 -5.92
C ASP A 32 -12.18 5.25 -5.57
N LYS A 33 -12.61 4.11 -5.02
CA LYS A 33 -14.00 3.85 -4.60
C LYS A 33 -14.26 4.23 -3.15
N THR A 34 -13.25 4.65 -2.40
CA THR A 34 -13.41 5.07 -1.01
C THR A 34 -14.01 6.48 -1.00
N ALA A 35 -15.28 6.56 -0.59
CA ALA A 35 -16.13 7.73 -0.81
C ALA A 35 -15.68 9.02 -0.08
N CYS A 36 -14.72 8.95 0.84
CA CYS A 36 -14.31 10.07 1.67
C CYS A 36 -13.15 10.92 1.12
N CYS A 37 -12.43 10.48 0.07
CA CYS A 37 -11.20 11.16 -0.38
C CYS A 37 -11.17 11.42 -1.89
N ASN A 38 -10.80 12.64 -2.29
CA ASN A 38 -10.53 13.00 -3.68
C ASN A 38 -9.05 12.77 -4.02
N TYR A 39 -8.68 11.50 -4.16
CA TYR A 39 -7.28 11.12 -4.40
C TYR A 39 -6.66 11.68 -5.70
N LYS A 40 -7.45 12.26 -6.62
CA LYS A 40 -6.90 12.89 -7.83
C LYS A 40 -6.07 14.13 -7.52
N GLU A 41 -6.41 14.89 -6.50
CA GLU A 41 -5.63 16.07 -6.10
C GLU A 41 -4.37 15.66 -5.33
N GLU A 42 -4.49 14.66 -4.45
CA GLU A 42 -3.37 14.09 -3.70
C GLU A 42 -2.32 13.45 -4.64
N ASP A 43 -2.77 12.78 -5.70
CA ASP A 43 -1.91 12.15 -6.71
C ASP A 43 -0.99 13.14 -7.47
N LYS A 44 -1.38 14.42 -7.53
CA LYS A 44 -0.58 15.46 -8.22
C LYS A 44 0.72 15.78 -7.47
N ASN A 45 0.71 15.61 -6.15
CA ASN A 45 1.86 15.94 -5.29
C ASN A 45 2.85 14.78 -5.18
N ILE A 46 2.48 13.58 -5.64
CA ILE A 46 3.35 12.41 -5.61
C ILE A 46 4.53 12.63 -6.56
N PRO A 47 5.79 12.55 -6.08
CA PRO A 47 6.98 12.79 -6.89
C PRO A 47 7.04 11.87 -8.12
N GLN A 48 7.36 12.45 -9.28
CA GLN A 48 7.50 11.68 -10.51
C GLN A 48 8.68 10.68 -10.42
N GLY A 49 9.76 11.06 -9.74
CA GLY A 49 10.91 10.17 -9.50
C GLY A 49 10.53 8.90 -8.72
N LEU A 50 9.61 8.98 -7.75
CA LEU A 50 9.10 7.81 -7.04
C LEU A 50 8.31 6.88 -7.98
N LYS A 51 7.43 7.45 -8.81
CA LYS A 51 6.65 6.69 -9.80
C LYS A 51 7.56 5.95 -10.78
N ASP A 52 8.64 6.60 -11.21
CA ASP A 52 9.57 6.02 -12.18
C ASP A 52 10.49 4.99 -11.54
N ALA A 53 10.96 5.21 -10.30
CA ALA A 53 11.70 4.21 -9.54
C ALA A 53 10.87 2.94 -9.29
N ILE A 54 9.58 3.09 -8.97
CA ILE A 54 8.66 1.94 -8.81
C ILE A 54 8.48 1.20 -10.15
N LYS A 55 8.32 1.90 -11.27
CA LYS A 55 8.23 1.26 -12.59
C LYS A 55 9.50 0.48 -12.92
N GLU A 56 10.67 1.07 -12.67
CA GLU A 56 11.95 0.41 -12.91
C GLU A 56 12.11 -0.83 -12.03
N TYR A 57 11.77 -0.72 -10.75
CA TYR A 57 11.73 -1.86 -9.83
C TYR A 57 10.84 -2.98 -10.38
N ILE A 58 9.59 -2.69 -10.76
CA ILE A 58 8.67 -3.67 -11.34
C ILE A 58 9.25 -4.28 -12.62
N GLY A 59 9.81 -3.45 -13.50
CA GLY A 59 10.44 -3.88 -14.75
C GLY A 59 11.62 -4.84 -14.54
N SER A 60 12.27 -4.73 -13.39
CA SER A 60 13.42 -5.56 -13.01
C SER A 60 13.05 -6.92 -12.40
N LEU A 61 11.78 -7.14 -12.05
CA LEU A 61 11.27 -8.39 -11.49
C LEU A 61 11.10 -9.46 -12.59
N THR A 62 11.21 -10.73 -12.20
CA THR A 62 10.88 -11.84 -13.11
C THR A 62 9.41 -11.82 -13.51
N VAL A 63 9.04 -12.58 -14.55
CA VAL A 63 7.63 -12.69 -14.97
C VAL A 63 6.75 -13.22 -13.83
N GLU A 64 7.24 -14.21 -13.09
CA GLU A 64 6.55 -14.82 -11.96
C GLU A 64 6.37 -13.82 -10.81
N GLN A 65 7.45 -13.13 -10.40
CA GLN A 65 7.40 -12.11 -9.36
C GLN A 65 6.46 -10.96 -9.70
N ARG A 66 6.42 -10.51 -10.97
CA ARG A 66 5.46 -9.50 -11.42
C ARG A 66 4.02 -9.98 -11.34
N SER A 67 3.78 -11.26 -11.67
CA SER A 67 2.46 -11.87 -11.59
C SER A 67 1.98 -11.94 -10.14
N ASP A 68 2.85 -12.37 -9.23
CA ASP A 68 2.57 -12.44 -7.80
C ASP A 68 2.30 -11.06 -7.21
N LEU A 69 3.14 -10.06 -7.50
CA LEU A 69 2.94 -8.68 -7.07
C LEU A 69 1.57 -8.15 -7.53
N LYS A 70 1.21 -8.35 -8.80
CA LYS A 70 -0.10 -7.91 -9.32
C LYS A 70 -1.26 -8.63 -8.64
N ARG A 71 -1.12 -9.93 -8.34
CA ARG A 71 -2.14 -10.71 -7.64
C ARG A 71 -2.35 -10.19 -6.22
N GLU A 72 -1.26 -10.03 -5.46
CA GLU A 72 -1.33 -9.52 -4.08
C GLU A 72 -1.86 -8.09 -4.04
N MET A 73 -1.46 -7.24 -4.99
CA MET A 73 -1.99 -5.89 -5.09
C MET A 73 -3.48 -5.85 -5.45
N ALA A 74 -3.96 -6.76 -6.31
CA ALA A 74 -5.39 -6.87 -6.61
C ALA A 74 -6.19 -7.24 -5.35
N LEU A 75 -5.69 -8.20 -4.56
CA LEU A 75 -6.26 -8.56 -3.26
C LEU A 75 -6.25 -7.37 -2.30
N LEU A 76 -5.14 -6.63 -2.25
CA LEU A 76 -5.00 -5.44 -1.42
C LEU A 76 -6.01 -4.35 -1.77
N ILE A 77 -6.51 -4.24 -3.01
CA ILE A 77 -7.53 -3.22 -3.33
C ILE A 77 -8.95 -3.78 -3.43
N GLY A 78 -9.14 -5.04 -3.02
CA GLY A 78 -10.45 -5.72 -3.08
C GLY A 78 -10.94 -5.99 -4.50
N GLU A 79 -10.06 -5.98 -5.49
CA GLU A 79 -10.40 -6.28 -6.88
C GLU A 79 -10.33 -7.79 -7.14
N LYS A 80 -11.36 -8.33 -7.80
CA LYS A 80 -11.47 -9.78 -8.08
C LYS A 80 -10.51 -10.29 -9.16
N PHE A 81 -9.88 -9.41 -9.94
CA PHE A 81 -9.14 -9.76 -11.15
C PHE A 81 -7.83 -8.99 -11.32
N TYR A 82 -7.02 -9.46 -12.26
CA TYR A 82 -5.72 -8.92 -12.67
C TYR A 82 -5.77 -7.38 -12.84
N ILE A 83 -4.89 -6.68 -12.13
CA ILE A 83 -4.73 -5.23 -12.25
C ILE A 83 -3.63 -4.88 -13.24
N ARG A 84 -3.76 -3.71 -13.88
CA ARG A 84 -2.73 -3.20 -14.78
C ARG A 84 -1.50 -2.77 -13.97
N GLU A 85 -0.33 -2.81 -14.59
CA GLU A 85 0.91 -2.34 -13.96
C GLU A 85 0.82 -0.86 -13.55
N ALA A 86 0.16 -0.03 -14.36
CA ALA A 86 -0.11 1.37 -14.00
C ALA A 86 -0.89 1.50 -12.69
N THR A 87 -1.79 0.56 -12.39
CA THR A 87 -2.53 0.51 -11.11
C THR A 87 -1.59 0.15 -9.97
N VAL A 88 -0.70 -0.83 -10.15
CA VAL A 88 0.33 -1.18 -9.15
C VAL A 88 1.20 0.03 -8.81
N VAL A 89 1.73 0.70 -9.84
CA VAL A 89 2.56 1.91 -9.67
C VAL A 89 1.79 2.97 -8.91
N LYS A 90 0.54 3.24 -9.31
CA LYS A 90 -0.31 4.25 -8.66
C LYS A 90 -0.50 3.95 -7.16
N VAL A 91 -0.87 2.73 -6.81
CA VAL A 91 -1.12 2.37 -5.41
C VAL A 91 0.15 2.41 -4.58
N LEU A 92 1.24 1.82 -5.06
CA LEU A 92 2.52 1.85 -4.35
C LEU A 92 3.02 3.29 -4.16
N SER A 93 2.85 4.14 -5.18
CA SER A 93 3.29 5.54 -5.09
C SER A 93 2.46 6.33 -4.07
N ARG A 94 1.17 6.01 -3.89
CA ARG A 94 0.34 6.61 -2.83
C ARG A 94 0.79 6.19 -1.45
N ILE A 95 1.00 4.89 -1.24
CA ILE A 95 1.39 4.35 0.07
C ILE A 95 2.79 4.84 0.48
N LEU A 96 3.69 5.03 -0.48
CA LEU A 96 5.08 5.42 -0.25
C LEU A 96 5.33 6.93 -0.42
N ALA A 97 4.31 7.73 -0.71
CA ALA A 97 4.44 9.18 -0.94
C ALA A 97 4.99 9.90 0.29
N ASP A 98 4.60 9.46 1.49
CA ASP A 98 4.95 10.08 2.75
C ASP A 98 6.30 9.61 3.31
N GLY A 99 6.99 8.70 2.62
CA GLY A 99 8.34 8.23 2.95
C GLY A 99 8.47 6.71 3.08
N ASP A 100 9.62 6.28 3.62
CA ASP A 100 9.88 4.87 3.88
C ASP A 100 9.05 4.38 5.07
N MET A 101 8.01 3.59 4.78
CA MET A 101 7.08 3.09 5.80
C MET A 101 7.77 2.25 6.88
N ARG A 102 8.96 1.69 6.62
CA ARG A 102 9.73 0.91 7.60
C ARG A 102 10.27 1.78 8.73
N GLU A 103 10.57 3.05 8.46
CA GLU A 103 11.07 4.00 9.46
C GLU A 103 9.96 4.43 10.43
N ASN A 104 8.69 4.31 10.01
CA ASN A 104 7.51 4.66 10.80
C ASN A 104 6.91 3.49 11.59
N LYS A 105 7.71 2.44 11.87
CA LYS A 105 7.29 1.19 12.55
C LYS A 105 6.47 1.42 13.84
N ARG A 106 6.80 2.43 14.65
CA ARG A 106 6.05 2.71 15.89
C ARG A 106 4.64 3.22 15.63
N LEU A 107 4.51 4.13 14.65
CA LEU A 107 3.21 4.67 14.24
C LEU A 107 2.34 3.55 13.66
N LEU A 108 2.98 2.65 12.91
CA LEU A 108 2.35 1.44 12.39
C LEU A 108 1.86 0.52 13.52
N ILE A 109 2.68 0.18 14.51
CA ILE A 109 2.23 -0.63 15.65
C ILE A 109 1.03 0.01 16.35
N LEU A 110 1.07 1.33 16.58
CA LEU A 110 -0.04 2.09 17.17
C LEU A 110 -1.33 1.97 16.36
N SER A 111 -1.26 2.17 15.04
CA SER A 111 -2.43 2.04 14.16
C SER A 111 -3.02 0.62 14.17
N LEU A 112 -2.19 -0.43 14.21
CA LEU A 112 -2.67 -1.81 14.32
C LEU A 112 -3.38 -2.06 15.64
N VAL A 113 -2.79 -1.63 16.75
CA VAL A 113 -3.39 -1.79 18.08
C VAL A 113 -4.74 -1.06 18.14
N ALA A 114 -4.83 0.15 17.58
CA ALA A 114 -6.08 0.89 17.51
C ALA A 114 -7.16 0.16 16.69
N GLN A 115 -6.81 -0.39 15.51
CA GLN A 115 -7.75 -1.16 14.69
C GLN A 115 -8.22 -2.44 15.39
N VAL A 116 -7.32 -3.15 16.08
CA VAL A 116 -7.68 -4.34 16.87
C VAL A 116 -8.65 -3.97 17.98
N ASN A 117 -8.37 -2.90 18.73
CA ASN A 117 -9.25 -2.44 19.80
C ASN A 117 -10.64 -2.07 19.27
N GLN A 118 -10.72 -1.30 18.17
CA GLN A 118 -12.01 -0.98 17.53
C GLN A 118 -12.80 -2.22 17.12
N ARG A 119 -12.13 -3.24 16.54
CA ARG A 119 -12.79 -4.50 16.15
C ARG A 119 -13.26 -5.29 17.36
N MET A 120 -12.52 -5.26 18.46
CA MET A 120 -12.92 -5.90 19.72
C MET A 120 -14.13 -5.21 20.34
N GLU A 121 -14.15 -3.88 20.40
CA GLU A 121 -15.31 -3.10 20.86
C GLU A 121 -16.57 -3.42 20.04
N LEU A 122 -16.45 -3.42 18.71
CA LEU A 122 -17.56 -3.78 17.83
C LEU A 122 -18.07 -5.21 18.08
N LEU A 123 -17.17 -6.16 18.29
CA LEU A 123 -17.52 -7.54 18.61
C LEU A 123 -18.27 -7.66 19.95
N GLU A 124 -17.88 -6.88 20.96
CA GLU A 124 -18.57 -6.86 22.25
C GLU A 124 -20.01 -6.35 22.12
N VAL A 125 -20.22 -5.29 21.34
CA VAL A 125 -21.56 -4.77 21.02
C VAL A 125 -22.41 -5.85 20.35
N LEU A 126 -21.87 -6.54 19.35
CA LEU A 126 -22.58 -7.60 18.61
C LEU A 126 -22.89 -8.85 19.45
N LYS A 127 -22.08 -9.13 20.47
CA LYS A 127 -22.34 -10.24 21.40
C LYS A 127 -23.41 -9.90 22.43
N ALA A 128 -23.63 -8.61 22.70
CA ALA A 128 -24.62 -8.12 23.66
C ALA A 128 -26.02 -7.92 23.04
N SER A 129 -26.12 -7.94 21.70
CA SER A 129 -27.37 -7.90 20.92
C SER A 129 -27.92 -9.29 20.61
#